data_AF-A0A3M1K1V3-F1
#
_entry.id   AF-A0A3M1K1V3-F1
#
_cell.length_a   1.000
_cell.length_b   1.000
_cell.length_c   1.000
_cell.angle_alpha   90.00
_cell.angle_beta   90.00
_cell.angle_gamma   90.00
#
_symmetry.space_group_name_H-M   'P 1'
#
loop_
_entity.id
_entity.type
_entity.pdbx_description
1 polymer ?
#
loop_
_entity_poly.entity_id
_entity_poly.type
_entity_poly.pdbx_seq_one_letter_code
_entity_poly.pdbx_strand_id
1 'polypeptide(L)'
;MPQLILALCEARLAWLKRLKTWPTFGRGWERRVREVEAVALRMAGKTDRAEPVATPAPGKSGETPRATATLMDVARDPAAMTAGASAIGSLTALSQGNGPVQWAVAVALVLAALVAVWWLVRGRE
;
A
#
# COMPACT_ATOMS: atom_id res chain seq x y z
N MET A 1 -1.29 -27.28 -21.47
CA MET A 1 -0.48 -26.37 -20.62
C MET A 1 -0.80 -26.32 -19.11
N PRO A 2 -1.91 -26.87 -18.55
CA PRO A 2 -2.18 -26.69 -17.11
C PRO A 2 -1.27 -27.52 -16.19
N GLN A 3 -0.69 -28.62 -16.68
CA GLN A 3 0.23 -29.47 -15.90
C GLN A 3 1.55 -28.74 -15.57
N LEU A 4 2.02 -27.88 -16.46
CA LEU A 4 3.24 -27.09 -16.25
C LEU A 4 3.07 -26.09 -15.09
N ILE A 5 1.89 -25.46 -15.01
CA ILE A 5 1.56 -24.50 -13.94
C ILE A 5 1.58 -25.19 -12.58
N LEU A 6 0.94 -26.36 -12.48
CA LEU A 6 0.91 -27.16 -11.26
C LEU A 6 2.32 -27.57 -10.83
N ALA A 7 3.11 -28.11 -11.77
CA ALA A 7 4.48 -28.54 -11.49
C ALA A 7 5.38 -27.39 -11.00
N LEU A 8 5.24 -26.19 -11.59
CA LEU A 8 6.01 -25.02 -11.19
C LEU A 8 5.62 -24.52 -9.77
N CYS A 9 4.31 -24.41 -9.50
CA CYS A 9 3.81 -24.00 -8.19
C CYS A 9 4.21 -25.00 -7.10
N GLU A 10 4.17 -26.29 -7.39
CA GLU A 10 4.62 -27.35 -6.48
C GLU A 10 6.13 -27.29 -6.23
N ALA A 11 6.95 -27.15 -7.26
CA ALA A 11 8.40 -27.02 -7.13
C ALA A 11 8.78 -25.79 -6.28
N ARG A 12 8.08 -24.66 -6.46
CA ARG A 12 8.23 -23.46 -5.63
C ARG A 12 7.90 -23.75 -4.16
N LEU A 13 6.77 -24.42 -3.90
CA LEU A 13 6.36 -24.76 -2.54
C LEU A 13 7.34 -25.74 -1.88
N ALA A 14 7.84 -26.72 -2.63
CA ALA A 14 8.84 -27.67 -2.17
C ALA A 14 10.16 -26.97 -1.81
N TRP A 15 10.57 -25.95 -2.57
CA TRP A 15 11.72 -25.13 -2.22
C TRP A 15 11.50 -24.31 -0.95
N LEU A 16 10.35 -23.66 -0.82
CA LEU A 16 10.01 -22.88 0.38
C LEU A 16 9.99 -23.75 1.65
N LYS A 17 9.49 -24.99 1.55
CA LYS A 17 9.47 -25.96 2.66
C LYS A 17 10.86 -26.34 3.19
N ARG A 18 11.94 -26.15 2.42
CA ARG A 18 13.32 -26.43 2.84
C ARG A 18 13.97 -25.26 3.60
N LEU A 19 13.33 -24.09 3.63
CA LEU A 19 13.89 -22.91 4.30
C LEU A 19 13.79 -23.05 5.83
N LYS A 20 14.83 -22.62 6.55
CA LYS A 20 14.87 -22.62 8.03
C LYS A 20 13.71 -21.84 8.67
N THR A 21 13.20 -20.83 7.97
CA THR A 21 12.11 -19.95 8.45
C THR A 21 10.71 -20.49 8.13
N TRP A 22 10.61 -21.65 7.46
CA TRP A 22 9.34 -22.30 7.15
C TRP A 22 8.42 -22.50 8.36
N PRO A 23 8.88 -22.88 9.56
CA PRO A 23 7.99 -23.05 10.73
C PRO A 23 7.23 -21.76 11.11
N THR A 24 7.84 -20.59 10.89
CA THR A 24 7.23 -19.30 11.24
C THR A 24 6.30 -18.78 10.14
N PHE A 25 6.73 -18.86 8.87
CA PHE A 25 6.03 -18.20 7.75
C PHE A 25 5.37 -19.16 6.76
N GLY A 26 5.59 -20.47 6.90
CA GLY A 26 5.22 -21.48 5.90
C GLY A 26 3.74 -21.48 5.55
N ARG A 27 2.84 -21.33 6.54
CA ARG A 27 1.40 -21.22 6.30
C ARG A 27 1.04 -20.03 5.41
N GLY A 28 1.68 -18.88 5.64
CA GLY A 28 1.44 -17.68 4.85
C GLY A 28 2.04 -17.75 3.44
N TRP A 29 3.16 -18.45 3.29
CA TRP A 29 3.78 -18.70 2.00
C TRP A 29 3.00 -19.70 1.16
N GLU A 30 2.54 -20.80 1.78
CA GLU A 30 1.70 -21.81 1.14
C GLU A 30 0.42 -21.19 0.57
N ARG A 31 -0.30 -20.39 1.37
CA ARG A 31 -1.52 -19.72 0.92
C ARG A 31 -1.27 -18.85 -0.33
N ARG A 32 -0.22 -18.03 -0.33
CA ARG A 32 0.13 -17.15 -1.46
C ARG A 32 0.50 -17.94 -2.71
N VAL A 33 1.18 -19.09 -2.57
CA VAL A 33 1.51 -19.95 -3.73
C VAL A 33 0.25 -20.59 -4.32
N ARG A 34 -0.70 -21.02 -3.47
CA ARG A 34 -2.00 -21.54 -3.91
C ARG A 34 -2.88 -20.49 -4.59
N GLU A 35 -2.87 -19.25 -4.08
CA GLU A 35 -3.54 -18.11 -4.73
C GLU A 35 -3.00 -17.89 -6.15
N VAL A 36 -1.67 -17.91 -6.33
CA VAL A 36 -1.04 -17.79 -7.67
C VAL A 36 -1.38 -18.97 -8.57
N GLU A 37 -1.37 -20.20 -8.05
CA GLU A 37 -1.78 -21.41 -8.79
C GLU A 37 -3.21 -21.25 -9.33
N ALA A 38 -4.15 -20.81 -8.48
CA ALA A 38 -5.54 -20.60 -8.87
C ALA A 38 -5.68 -19.51 -9.94
N VAL A 39 -5.00 -18.37 -9.80
CA VAL A 39 -5.02 -17.28 -10.80
C VAL A 39 -4.45 -17.76 -12.13
N ALA A 40 -3.30 -18.45 -12.13
CA ALA A 40 -2.67 -18.95 -13.33
C ALA A 40 -3.54 -20.01 -14.05
N LEU A 41 -4.20 -20.90 -13.31
CA LEU A 41 -5.13 -21.87 -13.88
C LEU A 41 -6.35 -21.21 -14.51
N ARG A 42 -6.91 -20.17 -13.88
CA ARG A 42 -8.01 -19.37 -14.46
C ARG A 42 -7.59 -18.68 -15.75
N MET A 43 -6.40 -18.08 -15.77
CA MET A 43 -5.83 -17.46 -16.98
C MET A 43 -5.59 -18.49 -18.09
N ALA A 44 -5.24 -19.72 -17.73
CA ALA A 44 -5.05 -20.83 -18.67
C ALA A 44 -6.37 -21.47 -19.17
N GLY A 45 -7.52 -20.86 -18.91
CA GLY A 45 -8.83 -21.31 -19.38
C GLY A 45 -9.43 -22.47 -18.57
N LYS A 46 -8.93 -22.75 -17.37
CA LYS A 46 -9.45 -23.80 -16.49
C LYS A 46 -10.50 -23.21 -15.54
N THR A 47 -11.76 -23.24 -15.97
CA THR A 47 -12.93 -22.80 -15.18
C THR A 47 -13.60 -24.01 -14.50
N ASP A 48 -12.87 -24.83 -13.73
CA ASP A 48 -13.50 -26.00 -13.10
C ASP A 48 -13.06 -26.29 -11.66
N ARG A 49 -12.20 -25.45 -11.07
CA ARG A 49 -11.93 -25.55 -9.62
C ARG A 49 -12.14 -24.21 -8.93
N ALA A 50 -13.41 -23.91 -8.69
CA ALA A 50 -13.80 -22.99 -7.63
C ALA A 50 -13.52 -23.68 -6.28
N GLU A 51 -12.27 -23.68 -5.84
CA GLU A 51 -12.02 -23.76 -4.41
C GLU A 51 -12.50 -22.45 -3.79
N PRO A 52 -13.05 -22.44 -2.56
CA PRO A 52 -13.52 -21.23 -1.94
C PRO A 52 -12.32 -20.29 -1.89
N VAL A 53 -12.43 -19.18 -2.60
CA VAL A 53 -11.59 -18.01 -2.37
C VAL A 53 -11.87 -17.68 -0.92
N ALA A 54 -11.00 -18.13 -0.02
CA ALA A 54 -10.93 -17.61 1.32
C ALA A 54 -10.68 -16.12 1.11
N THR A 55 -11.76 -15.34 1.21
CA THR A 55 -11.73 -13.90 1.39
C THR A 55 -10.54 -13.64 2.30
N PRO A 56 -9.61 -12.74 1.96
CA PRO A 56 -8.56 -12.38 2.87
C PRO A 56 -9.26 -12.02 4.18
N ALA A 57 -9.12 -12.88 5.19
CA ALA A 57 -9.53 -12.54 6.54
C ALA A 57 -8.92 -11.16 6.77
N PRO A 58 -9.72 -10.14 7.14
CA PRO A 58 -9.18 -8.83 7.42
C PRO A 58 -8.08 -9.06 8.44
N GLY A 59 -6.82 -8.91 7.99
CA GLY A 59 -5.72 -8.85 8.91
C GLY A 59 -6.11 -7.77 9.89
N LYS A 60 -6.08 -8.09 11.18
CA LYS A 60 -6.41 -7.20 12.28
C LYS A 60 -5.59 -5.90 12.20
N SER A 61 -5.99 -4.99 11.33
CA SER A 61 -5.89 -3.55 11.53
C SER A 61 -7.23 -3.20 12.13
N GLY A 62 -7.26 -3.04 13.44
CA GLY A 62 -8.46 -2.83 14.22
C GLY A 62 -9.32 -1.73 13.63
N GLU A 63 -10.53 -2.10 13.23
CA GLU A 63 -11.69 -1.23 13.33
C GLU A 63 -11.90 -0.98 14.83
N THR A 64 -11.88 0.25 15.32
CA THR A 64 -12.94 1.25 15.24
C THR A 64 -12.54 2.44 16.12
N PRO A 65 -13.27 3.56 16.19
CA PRO A 65 -14.00 4.31 15.17
C PRO A 65 -13.64 5.82 15.24
N ARG A 66 -14.20 6.64 14.33
CA ARG A 66 -14.12 8.13 14.31
C ARG A 66 -12.76 8.62 13.73
N ALA A 67 -12.68 9.44 12.71
CA ALA A 67 -13.68 10.31 12.12
C ALA A 67 -13.26 10.58 10.67
N THR A 68 -14.25 10.61 9.78
CA THR A 68 -14.31 11.67 8.77
C THR A 68 -14.34 13.02 9.49
N ALA A 69 -13.25 13.42 10.13
CA ALA A 69 -13.07 14.79 10.56
C ALA A 69 -12.84 15.55 9.26
N THR A 70 -13.82 16.35 8.88
CA THR A 70 -13.64 17.26 7.77
C THR A 70 -12.49 18.21 8.12
N LEU A 71 -11.79 18.76 7.12
CA LEU A 71 -10.68 19.70 7.33
C LEU A 71 -11.07 20.87 8.27
N MET A 72 -12.36 21.19 8.34
CA MET A 72 -12.94 22.20 9.23
C MET A 72 -13.06 21.77 10.70
N ASP A 73 -13.15 20.47 11.00
CA ASP A 73 -13.22 19.94 12.38
C ASP A 73 -11.85 19.95 13.06
N VAL A 74 -10.76 19.74 12.29
CA VAL A 74 -9.38 19.78 12.80
C VAL A 74 -8.97 21.20 13.22
N ALA A 75 -9.61 22.23 12.65
CA ALA A 75 -9.27 23.63 12.88
C ALA A 75 -9.86 24.21 14.18
N ARG A 76 -10.88 23.59 14.78
CA ARG A 76 -11.61 24.15 15.93
C ARG A 76 -11.34 23.48 17.27
N ASP A 77 -10.60 22.37 17.29
CA ASP A 77 -10.36 21.59 18.51
C ASP A 77 -8.87 21.48 18.85
N PRO A 78 -8.39 21.99 20.00
CA PRO A 78 -6.98 21.86 20.40
C PRO A 78 -6.59 20.40 20.73
N ALA A 79 -7.56 19.54 21.02
CA ALA A 79 -7.35 18.09 21.16
C ALA A 79 -7.20 17.36 19.80
N ALA A 80 -7.56 18.01 18.68
CA ALA A 80 -7.37 17.46 17.33
C ALA A 80 -5.95 17.68 16.78
N MET A 81 -5.11 18.51 17.42
CA MET A 81 -3.72 18.70 17.01
C MET A 81 -2.86 17.44 17.14
N THR A 82 -3.14 16.58 18.13
CA THR A 82 -2.45 15.28 18.28
C THR A 82 -2.96 14.23 17.30
N ALA A 83 -4.21 14.33 16.83
CA ALA A 83 -4.71 13.57 15.68
C ALA A 83 -4.20 14.14 14.34
N GLY A 84 -3.79 15.41 14.31
CA GLY A 84 -3.25 16.14 13.16
C GLY A 84 -1.81 15.77 12.76
N ALA A 85 -1.10 14.96 13.53
CA ALA A 85 0.14 14.32 13.04
C ALA A 85 -0.15 13.41 11.81
N SER A 86 -1.40 12.98 11.65
CA SER A 86 -1.92 12.27 10.48
C SER A 86 -2.16 13.18 9.26
N ALA A 87 -2.14 14.52 9.40
CA ALA A 87 -2.23 15.43 8.26
C ALA A 87 -0.98 15.38 7.39
N ILE A 88 0.18 15.00 7.96
CA ILE A 88 1.36 14.63 7.16
C ILE A 88 1.03 13.39 6.33
N GLY A 89 0.37 12.39 6.92
CA GLY A 89 -0.08 11.18 6.21
C GLY A 89 -1.01 11.48 5.02
N SER A 90 -1.92 12.45 5.16
CA SER A 90 -2.76 12.95 4.06
C SER A 90 -1.93 13.61 2.96
N LEU A 91 -0.88 14.36 3.33
CA LEU A 91 0.04 14.98 2.37
C LEU A 91 0.93 13.94 1.68
N THR A 92 1.38 12.89 2.38
CA THR A 92 2.09 11.75 1.77
C THR A 92 1.16 10.91 0.89
N ALA A 93 -0.11 10.74 1.24
CA ALA A 93 -1.08 9.99 0.44
C ALA A 93 -1.34 10.65 -0.92
N LEU A 94 -1.33 11.99 -0.98
CA LEU A 94 -1.44 12.75 -2.24
C LEU A 94 -0.15 12.68 -3.09
N SER A 95 0.98 12.27 -2.51
CA SER A 95 2.26 12.12 -3.22
C SER A 95 2.46 10.75 -3.90
N GLN A 96 1.56 9.79 -3.65
CA GLN A 96 1.69 8.42 -4.18
C GLN A 96 1.12 8.24 -5.60
N GLY A 97 0.53 9.30 -6.19
CA GLY A 97 0.05 9.30 -7.57
C GLY A 97 1.07 9.89 -8.53
N ASN A 98 1.67 9.06 -9.38
CA ASN A 98 2.65 9.47 -10.40
C ASN A 98 1.96 10.15 -11.60
N GLY A 99 1.34 11.30 -11.36
CA GLY A 99 0.60 12.08 -12.35
C GLY A 99 1.20 13.49 -12.58
N PRO A 100 0.85 14.16 -13.69
CA PRO A 100 1.34 15.51 -14.02
C PRO A 100 1.11 16.56 -12.91
N VAL A 101 0.06 16.36 -12.10
CA VAL A 101 -0.30 17.24 -10.98
C VAL A 101 0.77 17.22 -9.86
N GLN A 102 1.46 16.09 -9.64
CA GLN A 102 2.54 15.99 -8.65
C GLN A 102 3.73 16.89 -9.02
N TRP A 103 4.12 16.87 -10.29
CA TRP A 103 5.20 17.72 -10.80
C TRP A 103 4.84 19.21 -10.72
N ALA A 104 3.59 19.57 -11.00
CA ALA A 104 3.12 20.94 -10.87
C ALA A 104 3.24 21.46 -9.43
N VAL A 105 2.83 20.66 -8.43
CA VAL A 105 2.96 21.01 -7.01
C VAL A 105 4.42 21.11 -6.60
N ALA A 106 5.27 20.17 -7.03
CA ALA A 106 6.71 20.21 -6.73
C ALA A 106 7.37 21.48 -7.29
N VAL A 107 7.10 21.84 -8.54
CA VAL A 107 7.63 23.07 -9.17
C VAL A 107 7.14 24.31 -8.42
N ALA A 108 5.87 24.37 -8.04
CA ALA A 108 5.32 25.49 -7.29
C ALA A 108 6.02 25.68 -5.92
N LEU A 109 6.26 24.59 -5.19
CA LEU A 109 6.97 24.64 -3.91
C LEU A 109 8.43 25.10 -4.07
N VAL A 110 9.13 24.64 -5.11
CA VAL A 110 10.50 25.06 -5.41
C VAL A 110 10.54 26.55 -5.74
N LEU A 111 9.63 27.05 -6.59
CA LEU A 111 9.56 28.47 -6.92
C LEU A 111 9.26 29.33 -5.69
N ALA A 112 8.32 28.90 -4.84
CA ALA A 112 8.00 29.59 -3.60
C ALA A 112 9.20 29.67 -2.65
N ALA A 113 9.96 28.57 -2.50
CA ALA A 113 11.18 28.55 -1.69
C ALA A 113 12.26 29.48 -2.25
N LEU A 114 12.47 29.50 -3.58
CA LEU A 114 13.41 30.41 -4.23
C LEU A 114 13.02 31.88 -4.03
N VAL A 115 11.74 32.22 -4.16
CA VAL A 115 11.23 33.57 -3.92
C VAL A 115 11.40 33.98 -2.46
N ALA A 116 11.12 33.08 -1.51
CA ALA A 116 11.30 33.36 -0.09
C ALA A 116 12.78 33.60 0.26
N VAL A 117 13.69 32.80 -0.30
CA VAL A 117 15.15 32.99 -0.13
C VAL A 117 15.59 34.31 -0.75
N TRP A 118 15.14 34.62 -1.97
CA TRP A 118 15.44 35.89 -2.63
C TRP A 118 14.94 37.10 -1.81
N TRP A 119 13.72 37.01 -1.27
CA TRP A 119 13.14 38.05 -0.43
C TRP A 119 13.91 38.21 0.89
N LEU A 120 14.32 37.10 1.51
CA LEU A 120 15.10 37.11 2.75
C LEU A 120 16.50 37.70 2.56
N VAL A 121 17.13 37.44 1.41
CA VAL A 121 18.43 38.04 1.07
C VAL A 121 18.28 39.53 0.77
N ARG A 122 17.24 39.93 0.02
CA ARG A 122 17.00 41.32 -0.36
C ARG A 122 16.49 42.20 0.79
N GLY A 123 15.79 41.63 1.78
CA GLY A 123 15.30 42.36 2.96
C GLY A 123 16.35 42.55 4.05
N ARG A 124 17.58 42.04 3.86
CA ARG A 124 18.72 42.19 4.78
C ARG A 124 19.76 43.20 4.30
N GLU A 125 19.61 43.72 3.09
CA GLU A 125 20.33 44.85 2.51
C GLU A 125 19.51 46.13 2.69
#